data_AF-D7MLB6-F1
#
_entry.id   AF-D7MLB6-F1
#
_cell.length_a   1.000
_cell.length_b   1.000
_cell.length_c   1.000
_cell.angle_alpha   90.00
_cell.angle_beta   90.00
_cell.angle_gamma   90.00
#
_symmetry.space_group_name_H-M   'P 1'
#
loop_
_entity.id
_entity.type
_entity.pdbx_description
1 polymer ?
#
loop_
_entity_poly.entity_id
_entity_poly.type
_entity_poly.pdbx_seq_one_letter_code
_entity_poly.pdbx_strand_id
1 'polypeptide(L)'
;MESFSLSSIILILLVLSLTDPILSLTSEPLISSLDLHEEESCPYTLIVTTSCFSPDWSRDQITIALGDANGNKVVAPRLDEPLSGGGGFEKCSSDTFQVKGKCLNIICSVYIYRSGTDGWIPENVEIYKEGSKSVKFDFNKNVPENIWYGNNSCNNTGLPPPSPDFPPFSPSVPPPSPPYFPPEPPSIPPPPPSPPSAASGRGSGQSLVVAFAAAVVFAFAAMFV
;
A
#
# COMPACT_ATOMS: atom_id res chain seq x y z
N MET A 1 -1.67 72.50 45.66
CA MET A 1 -1.61 71.07 46.04
C MET A 1 -3.03 70.63 46.26
N GLU A 2 -3.67 70.15 45.21
CA GLU A 2 -5.06 69.73 45.27
C GLU A 2 -5.10 68.26 45.71
N SER A 3 -5.63 68.03 46.91
CA SER A 3 -5.74 66.71 47.51
C SER A 3 -6.95 66.00 46.91
N PHE A 4 -6.74 65.25 45.83
CA PHE A 4 -7.74 64.30 45.34
C PHE A 4 -7.94 63.22 46.40
N SER A 5 -9.10 63.26 47.06
CA SER A 5 -9.49 62.31 48.09
C SER A 5 -9.44 60.89 47.53
N LEU A 6 -8.70 59.99 48.20
CA LEU A 6 -8.57 58.57 47.86
C LEU A 6 -9.94 57.90 47.64
N SER A 7 -10.98 58.39 48.32
CA SER A 7 -12.35 57.92 48.14
C SER A 7 -12.92 58.18 46.74
N SER A 8 -12.56 59.31 46.10
CA SER A 8 -13.00 59.62 44.73
C SER A 8 -12.28 58.75 43.69
N ILE A 9 -11.02 58.40 43.93
CA ILE A 9 -10.24 57.54 43.03
C ILE A 9 -10.78 56.09 43.08
N ILE A 10 -11.11 55.60 44.28
CA ILE A 10 -11.71 54.27 44.46
C ILE A 10 -13.09 54.20 43.79
N LEU A 11 -13.90 55.26 43.90
CA LEU A 11 -15.21 55.32 43.26
C LEU A 11 -15.09 55.32 41.72
N ILE A 12 -14.12 56.03 41.16
CA ILE A 12 -13.87 56.05 39.70
C ILE A 12 -13.44 54.67 39.20
N LEU A 13 -12.57 53.96 39.93
CA LEU A 13 -12.15 52.60 39.58
C LEU A 13 -13.29 51.56 39.72
N LEU A 14 -14.19 51.75 40.68
CA LEU A 14 -15.38 50.91 40.84
C LEU A 14 -16.37 51.13 39.68
N VAL A 15 -16.55 52.37 39.21
CA VAL A 15 -17.47 52.66 38.08
C VAL A 15 -16.91 52.11 36.76
N LEU A 16 -15.59 52.15 36.56
CA LEU A 16 -14.91 51.56 35.39
C LEU A 16 -14.96 50.01 35.35
N SER A 17 -15.22 49.36 36.48
CA SER A 17 -15.37 47.90 36.56
C SER A 17 -16.83 47.42 36.45
N LEU A 18 -17.81 48.33 36.45
CA LEU A 18 -19.23 48.01 36.19
C LEU A 18 -19.70 48.37 34.78
N THR A 19 -18.86 49.00 33.96
CA THR A 19 -19.13 49.22 32.53
C THR A 19 -18.34 48.21 31.70
N ASP A 20 -18.73 46.95 31.73
CA ASP A 20 -18.36 46.02 30.66
C ASP A 20 -19.14 46.43 29.41
N PRO A 21 -18.49 46.96 28.34
CA PRO A 21 -19.15 46.95 27.06
C PRO A 21 -19.32 45.48 26.69
N ILE A 22 -20.57 45.01 26.64
CA ILE A 22 -20.93 43.81 25.91
C ILE A 22 -20.62 44.12 24.45
N LEU A 23 -19.35 43.97 24.07
CA LEU A 23 -18.90 44.00 22.70
C LEU A 23 -19.52 42.78 22.05
N SER A 24 -20.56 43.07 21.27
CA SER A 24 -21.22 42.22 20.30
C SER A 24 -20.24 41.20 19.72
N LEU A 25 -20.23 39.98 20.28
CA LEU A 25 -19.60 38.83 19.64
C LEU A 25 -20.43 38.53 18.40
N THR A 26 -20.01 39.11 17.27
CA THR A 26 -20.24 38.48 15.98
C THR A 26 -19.79 37.03 16.13
N SER A 27 -20.65 36.10 15.74
CA SER A 27 -20.36 34.68 15.78
C SER A 27 -19.22 34.37 14.81
N GLU A 28 -17.98 34.54 15.23
CA GLU A 28 -16.87 33.78 14.66
C GLU A 28 -17.09 32.34 15.09
N PRO A 29 -17.17 31.39 14.14
CA PRO A 29 -17.23 30.00 14.52
C PRO A 29 -15.93 29.70 15.28
N LEU A 30 -16.07 29.33 16.55
CA LEU A 30 -15.05 28.63 17.34
C LEU A 30 -14.83 27.26 16.68
N ILE A 31 -14.31 27.25 15.46
CA ILE A 31 -13.41 26.18 15.03
C ILE A 31 -12.14 26.54 15.78
N SER A 32 -12.09 26.11 17.04
CA SER A 32 -10.83 25.79 17.68
C SER A 32 -10.02 25.08 16.60
N SER A 33 -8.96 25.72 16.12
CA SER A 33 -7.94 25.08 15.32
C SER A 33 -7.38 23.95 16.19
N LEU A 34 -8.09 22.81 16.18
CA LEU A 34 -7.45 21.55 15.92
C LEU A 34 -6.59 21.84 14.70
N ASP A 35 -5.33 22.21 14.96
CA ASP A 35 -4.23 21.70 14.18
C ASP A 35 -4.33 20.17 14.28
N LEU A 36 -5.32 19.61 13.58
CA LEU A 36 -5.01 18.52 12.69
C LEU A 36 -4.10 19.17 11.64
N HIS A 37 -2.83 19.39 12.01
CA HIS A 37 -1.76 19.11 11.08
C HIS A 37 -1.97 17.64 10.71
N GLU A 38 -2.86 17.41 9.76
CA GLU A 38 -2.85 16.20 8.96
C GLU A 38 -1.42 16.20 8.40
N GLU A 39 -0.52 15.47 9.07
CA GLU A 39 0.87 15.32 8.65
C GLU A 39 0.79 15.01 7.17
N GLU A 40 1.28 15.93 6.33
CA GLU A 40 1.08 15.81 4.88
C GLU A 40 1.60 14.43 4.45
N SER A 41 0.67 13.56 4.11
CA SER A 41 0.94 12.18 3.79
C SER A 41 1.15 12.08 2.30
N CYS A 42 2.39 11.91 1.88
CA CYS A 42 2.73 11.70 0.48
C CYS A 42 2.48 10.24 0.08
N PRO A 43 1.84 10.00 -1.08
CA PRO A 43 1.83 8.69 -1.71
C PRO A 43 3.19 8.43 -2.38
N TYR A 44 3.64 7.18 -2.26
CA TYR A 44 4.82 6.65 -2.95
C TYR A 44 4.43 5.40 -3.69
N THR A 45 4.89 5.29 -4.93
CA THR A 45 4.76 4.06 -5.73
C THR A 45 6.12 3.36 -5.74
N LEU A 46 6.13 2.13 -5.26
CA LEU A 46 7.31 1.26 -5.24
C LEU A 46 7.15 0.24 -6.37
N ILE A 47 8.08 0.23 -7.32
CA ILE A 47 8.20 -0.82 -8.32
C ILE A 47 9.33 -1.73 -7.88
N VAL A 48 8.98 -2.92 -7.44
CA VAL A 48 9.92 -3.92 -6.92
C VAL A 48 10.15 -4.96 -7.99
N THR A 49 11.38 -5.05 -8.50
CA THR A 49 11.75 -6.08 -9.48
C THR A 49 12.42 -7.24 -8.77
N THR A 50 11.85 -8.43 -8.89
CA THR A 50 12.40 -9.65 -8.31
C THR A 50 13.34 -10.33 -9.30
N SER A 51 14.53 -10.69 -8.84
CA SER A 51 15.56 -11.32 -9.68
C SER A 51 15.13 -12.70 -10.17
N CYS A 52 15.58 -13.07 -11.37
CA CYS A 52 15.47 -14.44 -11.87
C CYS A 52 16.27 -15.49 -11.09
N PHE A 53 17.13 -15.07 -10.17
CA PHE A 53 17.83 -15.95 -9.23
C PHE A 53 17.08 -16.14 -7.90
N SER A 54 15.96 -15.45 -7.71
CA SER A 54 15.10 -15.62 -6.53
C SER A 54 14.45 -17.01 -6.50
N PRO A 55 13.98 -17.51 -5.33
CA PRO A 55 13.01 -18.60 -5.27
C PRO A 55 11.80 -18.32 -6.16
N ASP A 56 11.06 -19.36 -6.56
CA ASP A 56 9.91 -19.24 -7.47
C ASP A 56 8.90 -18.19 -6.99
N TRP A 57 8.68 -18.10 -5.68
CA TRP A 57 7.87 -17.08 -5.02
C TRP A 57 8.30 -16.97 -3.55
N SER A 58 8.07 -15.81 -2.92
CA SER A 58 8.34 -15.59 -1.50
C SER A 58 7.08 -15.16 -0.77
N ARG A 59 6.74 -15.86 0.32
CA ARG A 59 5.67 -15.45 1.27
C ARG A 59 6.20 -14.66 2.45
N ASP A 60 7.50 -14.41 2.46
CA ASP A 60 8.13 -13.74 3.59
C ASP A 60 7.53 -12.35 3.73
N GLN A 61 7.40 -11.91 4.97
CA GLN A 61 6.94 -10.55 5.23
C GLN A 61 8.05 -9.59 4.84
N ILE A 62 7.75 -8.74 3.86
CA ILE A 62 8.67 -7.72 3.36
C ILE A 62 8.23 -6.36 3.90
N THR A 63 9.14 -5.70 4.60
CA THR A 63 9.01 -4.32 5.05
C THR A 63 10.01 -3.47 4.28
N ILE A 64 9.57 -2.29 3.85
CA ILE A 64 10.45 -1.29 3.22
C ILE A 64 10.49 -0.01 4.04
N ALA A 65 11.69 0.52 4.28
CA ALA A 65 11.90 1.83 4.86
C ALA A 65 12.59 2.75 3.84
N LEU A 66 12.01 3.93 3.62
CA LEU A 66 12.53 4.99 2.78
C LEU A 66 13.10 6.11 3.65
N GLY A 67 14.10 6.85 3.16
CA GLY A 67 14.63 8.01 3.85
C GLY A 67 15.22 9.07 2.94
N ASP A 68 15.27 10.30 3.45
CA ASP A 68 15.85 11.46 2.78
C ASP A 68 17.05 12.05 3.54
N ALA A 69 17.72 13.03 2.91
CA ALA A 69 18.89 13.68 3.49
C ALA A 69 18.56 14.48 4.76
N ASN A 70 17.30 14.86 4.98
CA ASN A 70 16.87 15.60 6.16
C ASN A 70 16.62 14.71 7.38
N GLY A 71 16.77 13.39 7.25
CA GLY A 71 16.51 12.44 8.33
C GLY A 71 15.04 12.04 8.46
N ASN A 72 14.19 12.45 7.51
CA ASN A 72 12.81 11.95 7.47
C ASN A 72 12.81 10.49 7.02
N LYS A 73 11.86 9.70 7.54
CA LYS A 73 11.73 8.27 7.27
C LYS A 73 10.27 7.92 7.02
N VAL A 74 10.03 7.01 6.08
CA VAL A 74 8.74 6.37 5.83
C VAL A 74 8.94 4.87 5.95
N VAL A 75 8.15 4.19 6.78
CA VAL A 75 8.21 2.73 6.94
C VAL A 75 6.90 2.13 6.47
N ALA A 76 6.98 1.27 5.46
CA ALA A 76 5.89 0.42 5.01
C ALA A 76 6.02 -0.93 5.74
N PRO A 77 5.23 -1.17 6.80
CA PRO A 77 5.42 -2.32 7.70
C PRO A 77 5.25 -3.65 6.96
N ARG A 78 4.41 -3.69 5.93
CA ARG A 78 4.19 -4.90 5.15
C ARG A 78 3.77 -4.58 3.72
N LEU A 79 4.44 -5.21 2.75
CA LEU A 79 4.05 -5.22 1.35
C LEU A 79 3.36 -6.56 1.06
N ASP A 80 2.02 -6.57 1.08
CA ASP A 80 1.25 -7.81 0.94
C ASP A 80 0.68 -8.01 -0.47
N GLU A 81 -0.08 -7.03 -0.97
CA GLU A 81 -0.78 -7.15 -2.25
C GLU A 81 -0.29 -6.06 -3.22
N PRO A 82 0.28 -6.45 -4.38
CA PRO A 82 0.63 -5.49 -5.41
C PRO A 82 -0.62 -4.92 -6.05
N LEU A 83 -0.51 -3.77 -6.70
CA LEU A 83 -1.63 -3.12 -7.41
C LEU A 83 -2.23 -3.99 -8.52
N SER A 84 -1.45 -4.93 -9.06
CA SER A 84 -1.91 -5.91 -10.05
C SER A 84 -2.88 -6.95 -9.46
N GLY A 85 -3.00 -7.02 -8.13
CA GLY A 85 -3.69 -8.09 -7.40
C GLY A 85 -2.88 -9.38 -7.36
N GLY A 86 -3.28 -10.32 -6.48
CA GLY A 86 -2.62 -11.62 -6.33
C GLY A 86 -1.44 -11.61 -5.35
N GLY A 87 -0.51 -12.55 -5.50
CA GLY A 87 0.71 -12.62 -4.67
C GLY A 87 1.86 -11.85 -5.32
N GLY A 88 2.63 -11.11 -4.53
CA GLY A 88 3.86 -10.45 -4.99
C GLY A 88 5.10 -11.34 -4.86
N PHE A 89 6.25 -10.80 -5.31
CA PHE A 89 7.59 -11.38 -5.14
C PHE A 89 7.83 -12.71 -5.87
N GLU A 90 7.16 -12.91 -7.01
CA GLU A 90 7.43 -14.03 -7.91
C GLU A 90 8.79 -13.88 -8.62
N LYS A 91 9.46 -14.99 -8.93
CA LYS A 91 10.72 -14.97 -9.68
C LYS A 91 10.56 -14.28 -11.03
N CYS A 92 11.52 -13.41 -11.39
CA CYS A 92 11.49 -12.64 -12.64
C CYS A 92 10.25 -11.73 -12.80
N SER A 93 9.58 -11.34 -11.71
CA SER A 93 8.42 -10.44 -11.76
C SER A 93 8.79 -8.99 -11.46
N SER A 94 7.86 -8.08 -11.77
CA SER A 94 7.86 -6.72 -11.26
C SER A 94 6.52 -6.44 -10.60
N ASP A 95 6.57 -6.11 -9.31
CA ASP A 95 5.40 -5.89 -8.46
C ASP A 95 5.33 -4.43 -8.05
N THR A 96 4.16 -3.82 -8.22
CA THR A 96 3.96 -2.40 -7.89
C THR A 96 3.17 -2.27 -6.59
N PHE A 97 3.65 -1.48 -5.64
CA PHE A 97 3.00 -1.22 -4.36
C PHE A 97 2.78 0.28 -4.16
N GLN A 98 1.70 0.65 -3.46
CA GLN A 98 1.49 2.01 -2.97
C GLN A 98 1.71 2.06 -1.47
N VAL A 99 2.55 2.99 -1.02
CA VAL A 99 2.79 3.25 0.40
C VAL A 99 2.54 4.73 0.69
N LYS A 100 2.12 5.02 1.92
CA LYS A 100 1.85 6.39 2.36
C LYS A 100 2.66 6.69 3.61
N GLY A 101 3.07 7.94 3.75
CA GLY A 101 3.77 8.41 4.94
C GLY A 101 4.24 9.84 4.76
N LYS A 102 5.06 10.30 5.71
CA LYS A 102 5.62 11.65 5.68
C LYS A 102 6.29 11.98 4.35
N CYS A 103 6.01 13.16 3.82
CA CYS A 103 6.65 13.68 2.62
C CYS A 103 8.18 13.83 2.75
N LEU A 104 8.90 12.85 2.20
CA LEU A 104 10.34 12.89 1.94
C LEU A 104 10.70 13.92 0.86
N ASN A 105 11.84 14.59 0.99
CA ASN A 105 12.42 15.47 -0.04
C ASN A 105 13.03 14.64 -1.19
N ILE A 106 14.36 14.54 -1.21
CA ILE A 106 15.11 13.70 -2.16
C ILE A 106 15.35 12.36 -1.46
N ILE A 107 14.70 11.32 -1.95
CA ILE A 107 14.88 9.96 -1.45
C ILE A 107 16.30 9.51 -1.79
N CYS A 108 17.07 9.14 -0.78
CA CYS A 108 18.49 8.77 -0.92
C CYS A 108 18.87 7.54 -0.11
N SER A 109 17.91 6.93 0.58
CA SER A 109 18.12 5.65 1.25
C SER A 109 16.89 4.75 1.14
N VAL A 110 17.13 3.45 0.98
CA VAL A 110 16.12 2.41 1.08
C VAL A 110 16.68 1.24 1.89
N TYR A 111 15.87 0.70 2.78
CA TYR A 111 16.18 -0.50 3.54
C TYR A 111 15.02 -1.48 3.44
N ILE A 112 15.36 -2.76 3.33
CA ILE A 112 14.45 -3.89 3.27
C ILE A 112 14.65 -4.71 4.54
N TYR A 113 13.55 -5.14 5.16
CA TYR A 113 13.56 -6.14 6.22
C TYR A 113 12.69 -7.31 5.77
N ARG A 114 13.25 -8.52 5.84
CA ARG A 114 12.56 -9.78 5.48
C ARG A 114 12.38 -10.63 6.72
N SER A 115 11.18 -11.12 6.96
CA SER A 115 10.90 -12.12 8.00
C SER A 115 10.19 -13.32 7.41
N GLY A 116 10.77 -14.50 7.58
CA GLY A 116 10.27 -15.75 7.01
C GLY A 116 11.37 -16.64 6.46
N THR A 117 10.98 -17.79 5.92
CA THR A 117 11.90 -18.88 5.56
C THR A 117 12.10 -19.07 4.07
N ASP A 118 11.27 -18.46 3.22
CA ASP A 118 11.28 -18.72 1.77
C ASP A 118 12.53 -18.12 1.11
N GLY A 119 13.03 -17.00 1.63
CA GLY A 119 14.11 -16.23 1.01
C GLY A 119 13.59 -15.34 -0.11
N TRP A 120 14.39 -14.36 -0.52
CA TRP A 120 14.01 -13.44 -1.59
C TRP A 120 15.23 -12.66 -2.11
N ILE A 121 15.32 -12.55 -3.45
CA ILE A 121 16.37 -11.79 -4.13
C ILE A 121 15.74 -10.66 -4.95
N PRO A 122 15.65 -9.42 -4.41
CA PRO A 122 15.30 -8.26 -5.21
C PRO A 122 16.44 -7.95 -6.20
N GLU A 123 16.08 -7.70 -7.45
CA GLU A 123 16.99 -7.10 -8.41
C GLU A 123 17.16 -5.61 -8.08
N ASN A 124 16.04 -4.89 -8.01
CA ASN A 124 16.01 -3.47 -7.73
C ASN A 124 14.66 -3.01 -7.15
N VAL A 125 14.69 -1.84 -6.51
CA VAL A 125 13.49 -1.10 -6.06
C VAL A 125 13.54 0.29 -6.68
N GLU A 126 12.54 0.63 -7.49
CA GLU A 126 12.35 1.96 -8.04
C GLU A 126 11.21 2.68 -7.31
N ILE A 127 11.46 3.91 -6.88
CA ILE A 127 10.56 4.66 -6.02
C ILE A 127 10.14 5.93 -6.73
N TYR A 128 8.83 6.11 -6.82
CA TYR A 128 8.20 7.29 -7.40
C TYR A 128 7.47 8.05 -6.30
N LYS A 129 7.71 9.35 -6.24
CA LYS A 129 6.90 10.32 -5.48
C LYS A 129 6.29 11.27 -6.50
N GLU A 130 5.00 11.58 -6.35
CA GLU A 130 4.33 12.53 -7.22
C GLU A 130 5.09 13.87 -7.27
N GLY A 131 5.23 14.43 -8.49
CA GLY A 131 5.97 15.67 -8.72
C GLY A 131 7.50 15.59 -8.59
N SER A 132 8.08 14.40 -8.39
CA SER A 132 9.52 14.18 -8.25
C SER A 132 10.06 13.18 -9.28
N LYS A 133 11.38 13.18 -9.50
CA LYS A 133 12.03 12.13 -10.31
C LYS A 133 12.04 10.82 -9.55
N SER A 134 11.94 9.70 -10.27
CA SER A 134 12.12 8.37 -9.66
C SER A 134 13.56 8.17 -9.21
N VAL A 135 13.73 7.34 -8.18
CA VAL A 135 15.04 6.92 -7.69
C VAL A 135 15.07 5.40 -7.65
N LYS A 136 16.14 4.82 -8.22
CA LYS A 136 16.32 3.37 -8.32
C LYS A 136 17.47 2.91 -7.42
N PHE A 137 17.26 1.82 -6.71
CA PHE A 137 18.25 1.16 -5.86
C PHE A 137 18.40 -0.30 -6.25
N ASP A 138 19.62 -0.72 -6.57
CA ASP A 138 19.93 -2.10 -6.97
C ASP A 138 20.40 -2.93 -5.76
N PHE A 139 19.92 -4.17 -5.65
CA PHE A 139 20.22 -5.08 -4.53
C PHE A 139 20.95 -6.35 -5.00
N ASN A 140 20.38 -7.07 -5.98
CA ASN A 140 20.94 -8.25 -6.65
C ASN A 140 21.51 -9.35 -5.72
N LYS A 141 21.04 -9.41 -4.47
CA LYS A 141 21.50 -10.36 -3.45
C LYS A 141 20.35 -10.76 -2.55
N ASN A 142 20.44 -11.97 -2.00
CA ASN A 142 19.46 -12.47 -1.04
C ASN A 142 19.37 -11.56 0.19
N VAL A 143 18.15 -11.15 0.53
CA VAL A 143 17.88 -10.35 1.71
C VAL A 143 18.06 -11.21 2.96
N PRO A 144 18.96 -10.86 3.90
CA PRO A 144 19.11 -11.56 5.17
C PRO A 144 17.79 -11.62 5.95
N GLU A 145 17.60 -12.69 6.71
CA GLU A 145 16.44 -12.80 7.59
C GLU A 145 16.59 -11.90 8.82
N ASN A 146 15.50 -11.23 9.21
CA ASN A 146 15.36 -10.49 10.46
C ASN A 146 16.42 -9.38 10.68
N ILE A 147 17.02 -8.86 9.61
CA ILE A 147 18.02 -7.79 9.63
C ILE A 147 17.70 -6.78 8.53
N TRP A 148 17.83 -5.49 8.84
CA TRP A 148 17.71 -4.43 7.84
C TRP A 148 18.87 -4.48 6.82
N TYR A 149 18.53 -4.58 5.54
CA TYR A 149 19.47 -4.66 4.42
C TYR A 149 19.15 -3.60 3.37
N GLY A 150 20.14 -2.81 2.95
CA GLY A 150 19.92 -1.81 1.92
C GLY A 150 21.04 -0.78 1.79
N ASN A 151 20.69 0.35 1.17
CA ASN A 151 21.64 1.34 0.70
C ASN A 151 21.28 2.71 1.27
N ASN A 152 22.29 3.43 1.74
CA ASN A 152 22.17 4.84 2.12
C ASN A 152 23.21 5.66 1.35
N SER A 153 22.73 6.48 0.43
CA SER A 153 23.52 7.41 -0.38
C SER A 153 23.19 8.86 -0.04
N CYS A 154 22.56 9.11 1.10
CA CYS A 154 22.35 10.46 1.59
C CYS A 154 23.71 11.09 1.91
N ASN A 155 23.97 12.29 1.39
CA ASN A 155 25.23 13.03 1.61
C ASN A 155 25.45 13.45 3.08
N ASN A 156 24.53 13.08 3.97
CA ASN A 156 24.66 13.19 5.41
C ASN A 156 25.18 11.85 5.95
N THR A 157 26.46 11.85 6.33
CA THR A 157 27.26 10.71 6.81
C THR A 157 26.78 10.04 8.10
N GLY A 158 25.57 10.33 8.59
CA GLY A 158 25.18 10.03 9.97
C GLY A 158 23.84 9.36 10.18
N LEU A 159 23.10 8.96 9.13
CA LEU A 159 21.86 8.22 9.35
C LEU A 159 22.14 6.72 9.38
N PRO A 160 22.20 6.09 10.58
CA PRO A 160 22.25 4.64 10.65
C PRO A 160 20.98 4.06 10.00
N PRO A 161 21.01 2.78 9.58
CA PRO A 161 19.78 2.06 9.28
C PRO A 161 18.73 2.28 10.38
N PRO A 162 17.42 2.14 10.06
CA PRO A 162 16.38 2.12 11.09
C PRO A 162 16.83 1.25 12.27
N SER A 163 16.75 1.80 13.49
CA SER A 163 17.26 1.09 14.66
C SER A 163 16.52 -0.25 14.81
N PRO A 164 17.20 -1.32 15.27
CA PRO A 164 16.58 -2.63 15.46
C PRO A 164 15.38 -2.59 16.42
N ASP A 165 15.30 -1.56 17.28
CA ASP A 165 14.17 -1.32 18.20
C ASP A 165 12.86 -0.88 17.51
N PHE A 166 12.87 -0.65 16.20
CA PHE A 166 11.66 -0.61 15.39
C PHE A 166 11.53 -1.93 14.61
N PRO A 167 11.09 -3.03 15.25
CA PRO A 167 10.53 -4.13 14.47
C PRO A 167 9.33 -3.55 13.70
N PRO A 168 9.23 -3.78 12.38
CA PRO A 168 8.12 -3.25 11.59
C PRO A 168 6.76 -3.83 12.00
N PHE A 169 6.78 -4.86 12.84
CA PHE A 169 5.62 -5.39 13.53
C PHE A 169 5.74 -4.98 15.00
N SER A 170 4.91 -4.04 15.45
CA SER A 170 4.58 -4.03 16.88
C SER A 170 3.79 -5.32 17.13
N PRO A 171 4.31 -6.31 17.89
CA PRO A 171 3.63 -7.61 18.08
C PRO A 171 2.29 -7.49 18.84
N SER A 172 1.88 -6.28 19.21
CA SER A 172 0.65 -6.00 19.95
C SER A 172 -0.54 -5.64 19.06
N VAL A 173 -0.35 -5.38 17.76
CA VAL A 173 -1.46 -5.09 16.84
C VAL A 173 -1.66 -6.29 15.92
N PRO A 174 -2.65 -7.16 16.18
CA PRO A 174 -3.00 -8.19 15.21
C PRO A 174 -3.34 -7.53 13.87
N PRO A 175 -2.97 -8.16 12.73
CA PRO A 175 -3.35 -7.64 11.43
C PRO A 175 -4.87 -7.42 11.42
N PRO A 176 -5.39 -6.28 10.91
CA PRO A 176 -6.81 -6.06 10.84
C PRO A 176 -7.42 -7.23 10.08
N SER A 177 -8.29 -8.00 10.74
CA SER A 177 -9.08 -9.02 10.09
C SER A 177 -9.79 -8.34 8.91
N PRO A 178 -9.72 -8.89 7.68
CA PRO A 178 -10.44 -8.31 6.56
C PRO A 178 -11.90 -8.15 7.00
N PRO A 179 -12.56 -7.00 6.70
CA PRO A 179 -13.94 -6.82 7.07
C PRO A 179 -14.71 -8.02 6.53
N TYR A 180 -15.36 -8.78 7.41
CA TYR A 180 -16.24 -9.84 7.00
C TYR A 180 -17.42 -9.17 6.31
N PHE A 181 -17.36 -9.08 4.99
CA PHE A 181 -18.51 -8.77 4.17
C PHE A 181 -19.30 -10.08 4.01
N PRO A 182 -20.43 -10.25 4.72
CA PRO A 182 -21.34 -11.34 4.37
C PRO A 182 -21.67 -11.22 2.88
N PRO A 183 -21.70 -12.33 2.12
CA PRO A 183 -22.05 -12.27 0.71
C PRO A 183 -23.39 -11.55 0.56
N GLU A 184 -23.39 -10.47 -0.23
CA GLU A 184 -24.61 -9.75 -0.59
C GLU A 184 -25.61 -10.78 -1.14
N PRO A 185 -26.85 -10.84 -0.61
CA PRO A 185 -27.88 -11.68 -1.19
C PRO A 185 -27.97 -11.37 -2.70
N PRO A 186 -28.01 -12.39 -3.58
CA PRO A 186 -28.10 -12.15 -5.00
C PRO A 186 -29.31 -11.27 -5.29
N SER A 187 -29.06 -10.08 -5.81
CA SER A 187 -30.07 -9.10 -6.22
C SER A 187 -30.83 -9.54 -7.47
N ILE A 188 -30.34 -10.60 -8.14
CA ILE A 188 -30.99 -11.23 -9.27
C ILE A 188 -31.82 -12.41 -8.75
N PRO A 189 -33.16 -12.38 -8.86
CA PRO A 189 -33.99 -13.51 -8.51
C PRO A 189 -33.61 -14.71 -9.39
N PRO A 190 -33.65 -15.95 -8.86
CA PRO A 190 -33.34 -17.12 -9.64
C PRO A 190 -34.25 -17.19 -10.89
N PRO A 191 -33.71 -17.61 -12.04
CA PRO A 191 -34.52 -17.74 -13.25
C PRO A 191 -35.70 -18.67 -12.98
N PRO A 192 -36.89 -18.36 -13.56
CA PRO A 192 -38.05 -19.22 -13.40
C PRO A 192 -37.75 -20.64 -13.91
N PRO A 193 -38.31 -21.69 -13.28
CA PRO A 193 -38.12 -23.05 -13.73
C PRO A 193 -38.55 -23.19 -15.19
N SER A 194 -37.73 -23.87 -15.98
CA SER A 194 -38.03 -24.18 -17.37
C SER A 194 -39.32 -25.01 -17.44
N PRO A 195 -40.22 -24.72 -18.40
CA PRO A 195 -41.45 -25.49 -18.56
C PRO A 195 -41.13 -26.95 -18.86
N PRO A 196 -41.94 -27.91 -18.40
CA PRO A 196 -41.71 -29.31 -18.66
C PRO A 196 -41.73 -29.58 -20.17
N SER A 197 -40.65 -30.16 -20.68
CA SER A 197 -40.56 -30.62 -22.06
C SER A 197 -41.69 -31.60 -22.35
N ALA A 198 -42.60 -31.21 -23.25
CA ALA A 198 -43.59 -32.11 -23.80
C ALA A 198 -42.86 -33.20 -24.59
N ALA A 199 -42.90 -34.44 -24.07
CA ALA A 199 -42.50 -35.63 -24.79
C ALA A 199 -43.51 -35.86 -25.93
N SER A 200 -43.12 -35.58 -27.18
CA SER A 200 -43.82 -36.07 -28.36
C SER A 200 -43.19 -37.39 -28.80
N GLY A 201 -44.01 -38.43 -28.84
CA GLY A 201 -43.61 -39.81 -29.07
C GLY A 201 -43.12 -40.08 -30.50
N ARG A 202 -42.00 -40.81 -30.57
CA ARG A 202 -41.80 -42.06 -31.32
C ARG A 202 -42.44 -42.13 -32.72
N GLY A 203 -41.62 -41.87 -33.74
CA GLY A 203 -41.82 -42.28 -35.12
C GLY A 203 -40.54 -42.89 -35.70
N SER A 204 -40.62 -44.15 -36.10
CA SER A 204 -39.57 -45.02 -36.64
C SER A 204 -38.98 -44.55 -37.98
N GLY A 205 -37.67 -44.70 -38.19
CA GLY A 205 -37.05 -44.60 -39.52
C GLY A 205 -35.53 -44.76 -39.52
N GLN A 206 -35.02 -45.89 -40.02
CA GLN A 206 -33.60 -46.18 -40.28
C GLN A 206 -32.97 -45.17 -41.26
N SER A 207 -31.69 -44.80 -41.09
CA SER A 207 -30.70 -44.84 -42.20
C SER A 207 -29.27 -44.50 -41.77
N LEU A 208 -28.35 -45.36 -42.23
CA LEU A 208 -26.90 -45.26 -42.46
C LEU A 208 -26.04 -44.20 -41.74
N VAL A 209 -25.10 -44.70 -40.94
CA VAL A 209 -23.90 -43.99 -40.49
C VAL A 209 -22.80 -44.14 -41.55
N VAL A 210 -22.37 -43.04 -42.18
CA VAL A 210 -21.14 -43.00 -42.98
C VAL A 210 -20.05 -42.39 -42.09
N ALA A 211 -19.10 -43.22 -41.67
CA ALA A 211 -17.91 -42.80 -40.93
C ALA A 211 -16.81 -42.41 -41.91
N PHE A 212 -16.30 -41.18 -41.81
CA PHE A 212 -15.05 -40.77 -42.43
C PHE A 212 -14.00 -40.58 -41.35
N ALA A 213 -13.01 -41.48 -41.33
CA ALA A 213 -11.78 -41.33 -40.55
C ALA A 213 -10.67 -40.86 -41.50
N ALA A 214 -10.05 -39.71 -41.19
CA ALA A 214 -8.89 -39.20 -41.90
C ALA A 214 -7.61 -39.68 -41.17
N ALA A 215 -6.78 -40.46 -41.86
CA ALA A 215 -5.44 -40.82 -41.42
C ALA A 215 -4.43 -40.03 -42.27
N VAL A 216 -3.62 -39.21 -41.62
CA VAL A 216 -2.47 -38.51 -42.22
C VAL A 216 -1.22 -39.30 -41.84
N VAL A 217 -0.53 -39.87 -42.84
CA VAL A 217 0.78 -40.50 -42.66
C VAL A 217 1.80 -39.73 -43.49
N PHE A 218 2.76 -39.12 -42.80
CA PHE A 218 3.96 -38.51 -43.35
C PHE A 218 4.89 -39.58 -43.92
N ALA A 219 5.35 -39.41 -45.16
CA ALA A 219 6.43 -40.19 -45.74
C ALA A 219 7.65 -39.29 -45.97
N PHE A 220 8.68 -39.48 -45.15
CA PHE A 220 10.03 -38.98 -45.39
C PHE A 220 10.92 -40.14 -45.86
N ALA A 221 11.63 -39.88 -46.95
CA ALA A 221 12.98 -40.29 -47.29
C ALA A 221 13.31 -41.75 -47.70
N ALA A 222 14.07 -41.80 -48.81
CA ALA A 222 15.18 -42.71 -49.10
C ALA A 222 14.77 -44.16 -49.50
N MET A 223 15.41 -44.88 -50.43
CA MET A 223 16.64 -44.71 -51.18
C MET A 223 16.75 -45.94 -52.13
N PHE A 224 17.42 -45.77 -53.27
CA PHE A 224 18.21 -46.76 -54.02
C PHE A 224 17.57 -47.85 -54.92
N VAL A 225 17.95 -47.70 -56.20
CA VAL A 225 18.43 -48.70 -57.21
C VAL A 225 17.45 -49.73 -57.75
#